data_AF-A0A527Z5I7-F1
#
_entry.id   AF-A0A527Z5I7-F1
#
_cell.length_a   1.000
_cell.length_b   1.000
_cell.length_c   1.000
_cell.angle_alpha   90.00
_cell.angle_beta   90.00
_cell.angle_gamma   90.00
#
_symmetry.space_group_name_H-M   'P 1'
#
loop_
_entity.id
_entity.type
_entity.pdbx_description
1 polymer ?
#
loop_
_entity_poly.entity_id
_entity_poly.type
_entity_poly.pdbx_seq_one_letter_code
_entity_poly.pdbx_strand_id
1 'polypeptide(L)'
;MERGRRAGNLRDYCDLTRLAQHFNCIHMLGNQVCAPVELPANSRHLDTYFANLTLTDKSFHVSAIGRGRALDGIEMMAISRGLSLDQMC
;
A
#
# COMPACT_ATOMS: atom_id res chain seq x y z
N MET A 1 -22.51 4.13 13.87
CA MET A 1 -22.13 3.60 12.54
C MET A 1 -22.67 4.56 11.50
N GLU A 2 -21.88 5.54 11.03
CA GLU A 2 -22.43 6.69 10.30
C GLU A 2 -22.03 6.74 8.82
N ARG A 3 -21.24 5.78 8.33
CA ARG A 3 -20.61 5.88 6.99
C ARG A 3 -21.16 4.94 5.91
N GLY A 4 -22.11 4.06 6.24
CA GLY A 4 -22.84 3.22 5.28
C GLY A 4 -21.97 2.45 4.27
N ARG A 5 -22.60 1.98 3.19
CA ARG A 5 -21.88 1.46 2.01
C ARG A 5 -21.46 2.63 1.13
N ARG A 6 -20.17 2.74 0.83
CA ARG A 6 -19.60 3.79 -0.02
C ARG A 6 -18.32 3.32 -0.70
N ALA A 7 -17.88 4.10 -1.69
CA ALA A 7 -16.57 3.89 -2.26
C ALA A 7 -15.46 4.18 -1.23
N GLY A 8 -14.37 3.44 -1.35
CA GLY A 8 -13.17 3.63 -0.56
C GLY A 8 -12.39 4.86 -0.93
N ASN A 9 -11.65 5.38 0.04
CA ASN A 9 -10.71 6.47 -0.16
C ASN A 9 -9.35 6.19 0.50
N LEU A 10 -8.36 7.04 0.26
CA LEU A 10 -7.02 6.92 0.81
C LEU A 10 -7.04 6.97 2.34
N ARG A 11 -7.95 7.76 2.94
CA ARG A 11 -8.11 7.77 4.40
C ARG A 11 -8.54 6.39 4.92
N ASP A 12 -9.47 5.73 4.25
CA ASP A 12 -9.89 4.37 4.61
C ASP A 12 -8.74 3.38 4.44
N TYR A 13 -7.94 3.53 3.37
CA TYR A 13 -6.74 2.72 3.17
C TYR A 13 -5.80 2.86 4.37
N CYS A 14 -5.46 4.09 4.75
CA CYS A 14 -4.60 4.37 5.90
C CYS A 14 -5.17 3.83 7.22
N ASP A 15 -6.47 3.98 7.45
CA ASP A 15 -7.13 3.49 8.65
C ASP A 15 -7.11 1.94 8.71
N LEU A 16 -7.32 1.26 7.57
CA LEU A 16 -7.19 -0.19 7.45
C LEU A 16 -5.74 -0.66 7.64
N THR A 17 -4.76 0.08 7.11
CA THR A 17 -3.33 -0.22 7.31
C THR A 17 -2.94 -0.12 8.78
N ARG A 18 -3.38 0.94 9.49
CA ARG A 18 -3.13 1.06 10.94
C ARG A 18 -3.83 -0.03 11.74
N LEU A 19 -5.04 -0.41 11.35
CA LEU A 19 -5.76 -1.52 11.97
C LEU A 19 -5.02 -2.84 11.77
N ALA A 20 -4.52 -3.10 10.55
CA ALA A 20 -3.69 -4.25 10.26
C ALA A 20 -2.42 -4.26 11.09
N GLN A 21 -1.74 -3.11 11.25
CA GLN A 21 -0.56 -2.99 12.11
C GLN A 21 -0.86 -3.37 13.56
N HIS A 22 -1.99 -2.92 14.10
CA HIS A 22 -2.37 -3.14 15.49
C HIS A 22 -2.51 -4.63 15.86
N PHE A 23 -2.99 -5.48 14.95
CA PHE A 23 -3.24 -6.89 15.24
C PHE A 23 -2.06 -7.80 14.87
N ASN A 24 -1.52 -8.52 15.85
CA ASN A 24 -0.41 -9.47 15.64
C ASN A 24 -0.81 -10.69 14.80
N CYS A 25 -2.09 -11.04 14.75
CA CYS A 25 -2.57 -12.15 13.91
C CYS A 25 -2.60 -11.81 12.41
N ILE A 26 -2.41 -10.54 12.06
CA ILE A 26 -2.27 -10.08 10.67
C ILE A 26 -0.77 -9.93 10.41
N HIS A 27 -0.23 -10.78 9.55
CA HIS A 27 1.21 -10.84 9.30
C HIS A 27 1.67 -10.02 8.08
N MET A 28 0.75 -9.69 7.17
CA MET A 28 1.05 -9.04 5.90
C MET A 28 -0.17 -8.28 5.39
N LEU A 29 0.06 -7.18 4.65
CA LEU A 29 -0.98 -6.51 3.87
C LEU A 29 -1.07 -7.10 2.46
N GLY A 30 -2.29 -7.35 1.99
CA GLY A 30 -2.53 -7.71 0.60
C GLY A 30 -2.24 -6.56 -0.37
N ASN A 31 -2.52 -6.75 -1.65
CA ASN A 31 -2.27 -5.76 -2.72
C ASN A 31 -2.89 -4.38 -2.39
N GLN A 32 -4.21 -4.31 -2.32
CA GLN A 32 -4.94 -3.12 -1.90
C GLN A 32 -6.10 -3.55 -1.01
N VAL A 33 -6.02 -3.19 0.27
CA VAL A 33 -7.09 -3.44 1.25
C VAL A 33 -8.39 -2.72 0.90
N CYS A 34 -8.28 -1.59 0.19
CA CYS A 34 -9.39 -0.87 -0.43
C CYS A 34 -8.86 -0.06 -1.62
N ALA A 35 -9.68 0.25 -2.62
CA ALA A 35 -9.27 1.14 -3.72
C ALA A 35 -9.56 2.60 -3.36
N PRO A 36 -8.57 3.52 -3.37
CA PRO A 36 -8.81 4.95 -3.24
C PRO A 36 -9.29 5.50 -4.59
N VAL A 37 -10.61 5.56 -4.77
CA VAL A 37 -11.21 5.87 -6.09
C VAL A 37 -11.16 7.35 -6.45
N GLU A 38 -10.94 8.22 -5.46
CA GLU A 38 -10.80 9.66 -5.62
C GLU A 38 -9.44 10.08 -6.19
N LEU A 39 -8.46 9.17 -6.19
CA LEU A 39 -7.12 9.42 -6.73
C LEU A 39 -7.03 8.99 -8.21
N PRO A 40 -6.15 9.63 -9.02
CA PRO A 40 -5.94 9.23 -10.40
C PRO A 40 -5.55 7.76 -10.52
N ALA A 41 -6.28 7.01 -11.35
CA ALA A 41 -6.12 5.55 -11.46
C ALA A 41 -4.68 5.12 -11.83
N ASN A 42 -3.95 5.99 -12.53
CA ASN A 42 -2.60 5.74 -13.03
C ASN A 42 -1.51 5.92 -11.98
N SER A 43 -1.76 6.64 -10.89
CA SER A 43 -0.76 6.93 -9.85
C SER A 43 -1.14 6.47 -8.45
N ARG A 44 -2.42 6.17 -8.20
CA ARG A 44 -2.92 5.84 -6.85
C ARG A 44 -2.22 4.66 -6.16
N HIS A 45 -1.56 3.77 -6.91
CA HIS A 45 -0.77 2.69 -6.30
C HIS A 45 0.44 3.24 -5.53
N LEU A 46 1.04 4.34 -5.98
CA LEU A 46 2.14 5.02 -5.30
C LEU A 46 1.70 5.49 -3.91
N ASP A 47 0.53 6.13 -3.81
CA ASP A 47 -0.02 6.58 -2.53
C ASP A 47 -0.29 5.40 -1.58
N THR A 48 -0.79 4.28 -2.11
CA THR A 48 -1.04 3.07 -1.31
C THR A 48 0.24 2.41 -0.81
N TYR A 49 1.30 2.36 -1.64
CA TYR A 49 2.59 1.85 -1.21
C TYR A 49 3.22 2.77 -0.17
N PHE A 50 3.13 4.08 -0.35
CA PHE A 50 3.61 5.05 0.63
C PHE A 50 2.92 4.88 1.98
N ALA A 51 1.60 4.68 1.99
CA ALA A 51 0.85 4.37 3.21
C ALA A 51 1.35 3.09 3.88
N ASN A 52 1.57 2.01 3.11
CA ASN A 52 2.12 0.77 3.67
C ASN A 52 3.53 0.97 4.24
N LEU A 53 4.40 1.70 3.56
CA LEU A 53 5.77 1.93 4.01
C LEU A 53 5.87 2.83 5.25
N THR A 54 4.88 3.69 5.50
CA THR A 54 4.94 4.70 6.57
C THR A 54 4.05 4.40 7.77
N LEU A 55 3.04 3.54 7.62
CA LEU A 55 2.06 3.26 8.67
C LEU A 55 2.19 1.86 9.28
N THR A 56 3.06 1.01 8.74
CA THR A 56 3.26 -0.36 9.19
C THR A 56 4.68 -0.82 8.85
N ASP A 57 5.21 -1.75 9.64
CA ASP A 57 6.48 -2.44 9.41
C ASP A 57 6.25 -3.86 8.83
N LYS A 58 5.01 -4.20 8.50
CA LYS A 58 4.64 -5.49 7.93
C LYS A 58 4.88 -5.51 6.43
N SER A 59 5.16 -6.69 5.90
CA SER A 59 5.28 -6.89 4.47
C SER A 59 3.96 -6.55 3.75
N PHE A 60 4.04 -6.11 2.49
CA PHE A 60 2.88 -5.86 1.66
C PHE A 60 3.09 -6.35 0.23
N HIS A 61 2.00 -6.64 -0.47
CA HIS A 61 2.04 -7.06 -1.86
C HIS A 61 1.96 -5.86 -2.81
N VAL A 62 2.75 -5.86 -3.88
CA VAL A 62 2.67 -4.82 -4.92
C VAL A 62 1.47 -5.06 -5.87
N SER A 63 1.03 -4.04 -6.57
CA SER A 63 0.00 -4.17 -7.61
C SER A 63 0.48 -5.10 -8.72
N ALA A 64 -0.32 -6.13 -9.03
CA ALA A 64 -0.10 -7.02 -10.17
C ALA A 64 -0.64 -6.44 -11.51
N ILE A 65 -0.92 -5.12 -11.56
CA ILE A 65 -1.46 -4.45 -12.74
C ILE A 65 -0.32 -3.80 -13.53
N GLY A 66 0.24 -4.57 -14.46
CA GLY A 66 1.29 -4.12 -15.36
C GLY A 66 2.67 -4.02 -14.70
N ARG A 67 3.71 -4.18 -15.52
CA ARG A 67 5.12 -4.18 -15.07
C ARG A 67 5.52 -2.91 -14.32
N GLY A 68 5.07 -1.74 -14.80
CA GLY A 68 5.44 -0.44 -14.23
C GLY A 68 5.05 -0.32 -12.75
N ARG A 69 3.81 -0.64 -12.40
CA ARG A 69 3.33 -0.50 -11.01
C ARG A 69 3.98 -1.48 -10.04
N ALA A 70 4.39 -2.64 -10.54
CA ALA A 70 5.15 -3.60 -9.75
C ALA A 70 6.57 -3.05 -9.47
N LEU A 71 7.24 -2.52 -10.50
CA LEU A 71 8.55 -1.89 -10.35
C LEU A 71 8.51 -0.68 -9.43
N ASP A 72 7.52 0.21 -9.57
CA ASP A 72 7.36 1.36 -8.67
C ASP A 72 7.31 0.90 -7.19
N GLY A 73 6.63 -0.21 -6.92
CA GLY A 73 6.55 -0.76 -5.56
C GLY A 73 7.89 -1.31 -5.06
N ILE A 74 8.65 -1.98 -5.93
CA ILE A 74 9.98 -2.50 -5.61
C ILE A 74 10.98 -1.34 -5.40
N GLU A 75 10.92 -0.31 -6.23
CA GLU A 75 11.74 0.90 -6.12
C GLU A 75 11.45 1.65 -4.82
N MET A 76 10.18 1.87 -4.49
CA MET A 76 9.80 2.51 -3.23
C MET A 76 10.24 1.68 -2.01
N MET A 77 10.16 0.35 -2.09
CA MET A 77 10.69 -0.55 -1.07
C MET A 77 12.22 -0.40 -0.93
N ALA A 78 12.96 -0.36 -2.04
CA ALA A 78 14.41 -0.13 -2.02
C ALA A 78 14.75 1.17 -1.29
N ILE A 79 14.08 2.27 -1.65
CA ILE A 79 14.24 3.58 -1.01
C ILE A 79 13.98 3.50 0.49
N SER A 80 12.88 2.84 0.91
CA SER A 80 12.54 2.71 2.33
C SER A 80 13.60 1.95 3.15
N ARG A 81 14.38 1.09 2.49
CA ARG A 81 15.46 0.31 3.09
C ARG A 81 16.84 0.96 2.94
N GLY A 82 16.92 2.13 2.31
CA GLY A 82 18.20 2.78 2.00
C GLY A 82 19.05 2.03 0.96
N LEU A 83 18.39 1.26 0.08
CA LEU A 83 19.02 0.46 -0.98
C LEU A 83 18.73 1.06 -2.35
N SER A 84 19.58 0.76 -3.34
CA SER A 84 19.24 0.92 -4.75
C SER A 84 18.39 -0.24 -5.27
N LEU A 85 17.72 -0.06 -6.41
CA LEU A 85 16.93 -1.11 -7.03
C LEU A 85 17.77 -2.36 -7.33
N ASP A 86 19.00 -2.20 -7.81
CA ASP A 86 19.90 -3.31 -8.14
C ASP A 86 20.32 -4.14 -6.90
N GLN A 87 20.24 -3.55 -5.70
CA GLN A 87 20.55 -4.22 -4.43
C GLN A 87 19.35 -4.98 -3.84
N MET A 88 18.17 -4.89 -4.44
CA MET A 88 16.97 -5.62 -4.00
C MET A 88 16.94 -7.08 -4.50
N CYS A 89 17.87 -7.47 -5.39
CA CYS A 89 18.00 -8.78 -6.00
C CYS A 89 18.95 -9.70 -5.22
#